data_AF-A0A925SPI8-F1
#
_entry.id   AF-A0A925SPI8-F1
#
_cell.length_a   1.000
_cell.length_b   1.000
_cell.length_c   1.000
_cell.angle_alpha   90.00
_cell.angle_beta   90.00
_cell.angle_gamma   90.00
#
_symmetry.space_group_name_H-M   'P 1'
#
loop_
_entity.id
_entity.type
_entity.pdbx_description
1 polymer ?
#
loop_
_entity_poly.entity_id
_entity_poly.type
_entity_poly.pdbx_seq_one_letter_code
_entity_poly.pdbx_strand_id
1 'polypeptide(L)'
;MDVHVGIPRAMLYHEFGKLWTDFFHNLGVPITISNETNQQILDRGTTLAIDESCLPLKIYLGHVESLLPKCTHIFVPRIAGYHPGFFLCAKFAGLPDIVKNTFFLSSDRIIAPNIENKSLITELKAISTVCQATGVSKTSGYLAFNQAKKSWKSEYTDPSLDSKIAVIGHSYLLDDAFFCRDILKTLSERGIKIVTPENIPSKTLYQESAASHPDIYWQLSAKIAGAVQVFSRQPDIRGIIMVSSFGCGHDSLLNEYVEHHILKNSNKPYIILNLDEHTGSAGVITRVEAFLDLMDWRLESCR
;
A
#
# COMPACT_ATOMS: atom_id res chain seq x y z
N MET A 1 -16.42 29.20 4.98
CA MET A 1 -15.66 28.25 5.82
C MET A 1 -14.36 28.01 5.10
N ASP A 2 -13.24 28.23 5.77
CA ASP A 2 -11.94 27.96 5.16
C ASP A 2 -11.79 26.44 4.99
N VAL A 3 -11.47 26.03 3.76
CA VAL A 3 -11.31 24.63 3.39
C VAL A 3 -10.03 24.11 4.06
N HIS A 4 -10.15 23.05 4.86
CA HIS A 4 -9.04 22.36 5.51
C HIS A 4 -9.21 20.86 5.25
N VAL A 5 -8.25 20.29 4.51
CA VAL A 5 -8.33 18.94 3.97
C VAL A 5 -7.57 17.94 4.85
N GLY A 6 -8.27 16.92 5.34
CA GLY A 6 -7.69 15.77 6.00
C GLY A 6 -7.25 14.72 4.99
N ILE A 7 -6.01 14.23 5.08
CA ILE A 7 -5.48 13.14 4.25
C ILE A 7 -5.19 11.94 5.15
N PRO A 8 -5.95 10.83 5.02
CA PRO A 8 -5.67 9.60 5.76
C PRO A 8 -4.34 8.99 5.33
N ARG A 9 -3.41 8.81 6.28
CA ARG A 9 -2.13 8.10 6.13
C ARG A 9 -2.34 6.58 6.13
N ALA A 10 -3.10 6.09 5.17
CA ALA A 10 -3.41 4.66 5.02
C ALA A 10 -3.65 4.28 3.55
N MET A 11 -3.55 2.98 3.26
CA MET A 11 -3.75 2.43 1.92
C MET A 11 -2.84 3.11 0.87
N LEU A 12 -3.40 3.57 -0.25
CA LEU A 12 -2.62 4.17 -1.35
C LEU A 12 -1.96 5.51 -1.00
N TYR A 13 -2.13 6.02 0.22
CA TYR A 13 -1.26 7.08 0.74
C TYR A 13 0.22 6.66 0.71
N HIS A 14 0.56 5.40 0.97
CA HIS A 14 1.96 4.99 0.97
C HIS A 14 2.61 5.05 -0.42
N GLU A 15 1.81 5.01 -1.50
CA GLU A 15 2.30 5.12 -2.88
C GLU A 15 2.17 6.56 -3.44
N PHE A 16 1.07 7.26 -3.11
CA PHE A 16 0.72 8.57 -3.70
C PHE A 16 0.67 9.72 -2.68
N GLY A 17 0.97 9.48 -1.41
CA GLY A 17 0.82 10.46 -0.32
C GLY A 17 1.59 11.74 -0.61
N LYS A 18 2.88 11.62 -0.99
CA LYS A 18 3.72 12.76 -1.38
C LYS A 18 3.13 13.56 -2.55
N LEU A 19 2.58 12.88 -3.56
CA LEU A 19 1.96 13.54 -4.71
C LEU A 19 0.79 14.42 -4.26
N TRP A 20 -0.10 13.88 -3.42
CA TRP A 20 -1.28 14.60 -2.95
C TRP A 20 -0.92 15.70 -1.95
N THR A 21 0.01 15.47 -1.03
CA THR A 21 0.47 16.50 -0.08
C THR A 21 1.11 17.67 -0.81
N ASP A 22 2.03 17.39 -1.75
CA ASP A 22 2.68 18.43 -2.57
C ASP A 22 1.64 19.18 -3.41
N PHE A 23 0.63 18.48 -3.95
CA PHE A 23 -0.44 19.10 -4.71
C PHE A 23 -1.27 20.09 -3.88
N PHE A 24 -1.74 19.69 -2.69
CA PHE A 24 -2.51 20.58 -1.82
C PHE A 24 -1.67 21.73 -1.26
N HIS A 25 -0.39 21.48 -0.93
CA HIS A 25 0.54 22.55 -0.54
C HIS A 25 0.74 23.58 -1.66
N ASN A 26 1.00 23.13 -2.89
CA ASN A 26 1.15 24.02 -4.04
C ASN A 26 -0.15 24.78 -4.39
N LEU A 27 -1.31 24.22 -4.03
CA LEU A 27 -2.60 24.90 -4.14
C LEU A 27 -2.84 25.98 -3.08
N GLY A 28 -2.03 26.01 -2.00
CA GLY A 28 -2.24 26.89 -0.85
C GLY A 28 -3.41 26.48 0.04
N VAL A 29 -3.84 25.21 -0.03
CA VAL A 29 -4.93 24.68 0.80
C VAL A 29 -4.33 24.05 2.07
N PRO A 30 -4.79 24.43 3.28
CA PRO A 30 -4.28 23.83 4.50
C PRO A 30 -4.67 22.36 4.57
N ILE A 31 -3.70 21.53 4.97
CA ILE A 31 -3.88 20.09 5.11
C ILE A 31 -3.47 19.58 6.48
N THR A 32 -4.14 18.54 6.93
CA THR A 32 -3.72 17.70 8.07
C THR A 32 -3.62 16.27 7.60
N ILE A 33 -2.46 15.65 7.82
CA ILE A 33 -2.26 14.22 7.60
C ILE A 33 -2.53 13.51 8.93
N SER A 34 -3.20 12.36 8.91
CA SER A 34 -3.37 11.59 10.14
C SER A 34 -2.02 11.08 10.67
N ASN A 35 -1.97 10.80 11.98
CA ASN A 35 -0.76 10.29 12.63
C ASN A 35 -0.33 8.93 12.07
N GLU A 36 0.84 8.43 12.47
CA GLU A 36 1.18 7.02 12.22
C GLU A 36 0.13 6.10 12.86
N THR A 37 -0.17 5.00 12.17
CA THR A 37 -1.05 3.95 12.68
C THR A 37 -0.56 3.51 14.06
N ASN A 38 -1.49 3.41 14.99
CA ASN A 38 -1.25 3.00 16.36
C ASN A 38 -2.47 2.20 16.84
N GLN A 39 -2.36 1.59 18.03
CA GLN A 39 -3.41 0.74 18.57
C GLN A 39 -4.75 1.47 18.66
N GLN A 40 -4.77 2.74 19.04
CA GLN A 40 -6.00 3.52 19.11
C GLN A 40 -6.66 3.64 17.72
N ILE A 41 -5.91 3.99 16.68
CA ILE A 41 -6.44 4.07 15.30
C ILE A 41 -6.97 2.71 14.84
N LEU A 42 -6.23 1.63 15.12
CA LEU A 42 -6.65 0.28 14.77
C LEU A 42 -7.95 -0.10 15.49
N ASP A 43 -8.04 0.05 16.81
CA ASP A 43 -9.20 -0.33 17.62
C ASP A 43 -10.46 0.44 17.19
N ARG A 44 -10.31 1.76 16.96
CA ARG A 44 -11.39 2.60 16.45
C ARG A 44 -11.83 2.15 15.06
N GLY A 45 -10.87 1.89 14.18
CA GLY A 45 -11.11 1.37 12.83
C GLY A 45 -11.86 0.04 12.82
N THR A 46 -11.46 -0.91 13.68
CA THR A 46 -12.12 -2.21 13.86
C THR A 46 -13.55 -2.06 14.34
N THR A 47 -13.81 -1.11 15.27
CA THR A 47 -15.17 -0.84 15.77
C THR A 47 -16.11 -0.27 14.70
N LEU A 48 -15.56 0.50 13.75
CA LEU A 48 -16.32 1.19 12.70
C LEU A 48 -16.57 0.34 11.46
N ALA A 49 -15.68 -0.63 11.21
CA ALA A 49 -15.77 -1.49 10.04
C ALA A 49 -16.78 -2.62 10.25
N ILE A 50 -17.29 -3.15 9.14
CA ILE A 50 -18.00 -4.43 9.16
C ILE A 50 -16.97 -5.54 9.41
N ASP A 51 -17.31 -6.54 10.21
CA ASP A 51 -16.41 -7.63 10.66
C ASP A 51 -15.56 -8.25 9.53
N GLU A 52 -16.18 -8.51 8.37
CA GLU A 52 -15.55 -9.09 7.16
C GLU A 52 -14.66 -8.11 6.37
N SER A 53 -14.39 -6.91 6.89
CA SER A 53 -13.53 -5.94 6.23
C SER A 53 -12.06 -6.32 6.38
N CYS A 54 -11.28 -6.16 5.30
CA CYS A 54 -9.84 -6.33 5.38
C CYS A 54 -9.20 -5.34 6.35
N LEU A 55 -8.08 -5.76 6.97
CA LEU A 55 -7.33 -4.94 7.91
C LEU A 55 -6.96 -3.53 7.38
N PRO A 56 -6.50 -3.36 6.12
CA PRO A 56 -6.22 -2.02 5.58
C PRO A 56 -7.43 -1.08 5.56
N LEU A 57 -8.64 -1.62 5.35
CA LEU A 57 -9.86 -0.82 5.35
C LEU A 57 -10.26 -0.42 6.79
N LYS A 58 -10.15 -1.34 7.75
CA LYS A 58 -10.38 -1.03 9.18
C LYS A 58 -9.53 0.16 9.59
N ILE A 59 -8.24 0.11 9.29
CA ILE A 59 -7.28 1.16 9.62
C ILE A 59 -7.60 2.47 8.91
N TYR A 60 -7.94 2.40 7.62
CA TYR A 60 -8.35 3.58 6.87
C TYR A 60 -9.51 4.31 7.56
N LEU A 61 -10.52 3.59 8.06
CA LEU A 61 -11.63 4.18 8.81
C LEU A 61 -11.16 4.81 10.13
N GLY A 62 -10.26 4.17 10.88
CA GLY A 62 -9.67 4.76 12.08
C GLY A 62 -8.93 6.07 11.79
N HIS A 63 -8.17 6.13 10.70
CA HIS A 63 -7.49 7.35 10.27
C HIS A 63 -8.47 8.45 9.90
N VAL A 64 -9.55 8.12 9.18
CA VAL A 64 -10.61 9.07 8.85
C VAL A 64 -11.25 9.62 10.13
N GLU A 65 -11.62 8.76 11.08
CA GLU A 65 -12.22 9.19 12.36
C GLU A 65 -11.32 10.21 13.08
N SER A 66 -10.00 9.95 13.12
CA SER A 66 -9.03 10.84 13.78
C SER A 66 -8.92 12.24 13.15
N LEU A 67 -9.33 12.39 11.89
CA LEU A 67 -9.27 13.63 11.12
C LEU A 67 -10.56 14.45 11.18
N LEU A 68 -11.70 13.81 11.43
CA LEU A 68 -13.02 14.48 11.43
C LEU A 68 -13.13 15.70 12.36
N PRO A 69 -12.52 15.72 13.56
CA PRO A 69 -12.58 16.89 14.44
C PRO A 69 -11.65 18.04 14.00
N LYS A 70 -10.67 17.76 13.14
CA LYS A 70 -9.59 18.70 12.77
C LYS A 70 -9.78 19.32 11.39
N CYS A 71 -10.56 18.66 10.53
CA CYS A 71 -10.65 18.99 9.10
C CYS A 71 -12.11 19.25 8.68
N THR A 72 -12.30 20.21 7.78
CA THR A 72 -13.62 20.47 7.20
C THR A 72 -13.96 19.44 6.12
N HIS A 73 -12.95 19.00 5.37
CA HIS A 73 -13.06 18.04 4.28
C HIS A 73 -12.11 16.85 4.48
N ILE A 74 -12.47 15.68 3.98
CA ILE A 74 -11.59 14.50 3.94
C ILE A 74 -11.31 14.12 2.49
N PHE A 75 -10.04 13.94 2.15
CA PHE A 75 -9.61 13.49 0.83
C PHE A 75 -9.67 11.96 0.74
N VAL A 76 -10.59 11.46 -0.09
CA VAL A 76 -10.84 10.02 -0.28
C VAL A 76 -10.94 9.76 -1.78
N PRO A 77 -9.81 9.55 -2.49
CA PRO A 77 -9.85 9.33 -3.93
C PRO A 77 -10.52 7.99 -4.26
N ARG A 78 -11.37 7.99 -5.30
CA ARG A 78 -11.91 6.77 -5.90
C ARG A 78 -10.94 6.29 -6.97
N ILE A 79 -10.35 5.11 -6.80
CA ILE A 79 -9.35 4.61 -7.74
C ILE A 79 -9.78 3.24 -8.23
N ALA A 80 -10.07 3.13 -9.53
CA ALA A 80 -10.42 1.86 -10.16
C ALA A 80 -9.18 1.16 -10.77
N GLY A 81 -8.18 1.93 -11.18
CA GLY A 81 -6.94 1.41 -11.76
C GLY A 81 -6.05 2.53 -12.27
N TYR A 82 -4.75 2.27 -12.33
CA TYR A 82 -3.76 3.19 -12.88
C TYR A 82 -2.69 2.49 -13.74
N HIS A 83 -2.86 1.19 -14.01
CA HIS A 83 -2.11 0.43 -15.01
C HIS A 83 -3.09 -0.20 -16.03
N PRO A 84 -2.84 -0.10 -17.35
CA PRO A 84 -3.70 -0.73 -18.35
C PRO A 84 -3.85 -2.25 -18.12
N GLY A 85 -5.06 -2.78 -18.32
CA GLY A 85 -5.36 -4.21 -18.22
C GLY A 85 -5.54 -4.75 -16.81
N PHE A 86 -5.33 -3.93 -15.77
CA PHE A 86 -5.50 -4.34 -14.38
C PHE A 86 -6.47 -3.41 -13.64
N PHE A 87 -7.11 -3.94 -12.60
CA PHE A 87 -8.07 -3.20 -11.78
C PHE A 87 -7.71 -3.29 -10.29
N LEU A 88 -8.03 -2.26 -9.52
CA LEU A 88 -7.93 -2.30 -8.06
C LEU A 88 -9.11 -3.07 -7.46
N CYS A 89 -8.98 -3.45 -6.19
CA CYS A 89 -10.06 -4.12 -5.49
C CYS A 89 -11.28 -3.20 -5.34
N ALA A 90 -12.47 -3.80 -5.20
CA ALA A 90 -13.73 -3.06 -5.09
C ALA A 90 -13.75 -2.09 -3.90
N LYS A 91 -12.94 -2.31 -2.86
CA LYS A 91 -12.83 -1.40 -1.71
C LYS A 91 -12.18 -0.06 -2.09
N PHE A 92 -11.24 -0.02 -3.03
CA PHE A 92 -10.69 1.24 -3.55
C PHE A 92 -11.71 2.00 -4.40
N ALA A 93 -12.45 1.27 -5.24
CA ALA A 93 -13.50 1.85 -6.05
C ALA A 93 -14.68 2.35 -5.19
N GLY A 94 -15.01 1.70 -4.08
CA GLY A 94 -16.10 2.08 -3.17
C GLY A 94 -15.68 2.95 -1.99
N LEU A 95 -14.39 3.29 -1.86
CA LEU A 95 -13.84 3.92 -0.65
C LEU A 95 -14.55 5.21 -0.22
N PRO A 96 -14.88 6.16 -1.11
CA PRO A 96 -15.60 7.36 -0.72
C PRO A 96 -17.00 7.06 -0.19
N ASP A 97 -17.68 6.06 -0.77
CA ASP A 97 -19.03 5.69 -0.37
C ASP A 97 -19.00 4.99 1.00
N ILE A 98 -18.01 4.13 1.24
CA ILE A 98 -17.81 3.49 2.54
C ILE A 98 -17.61 4.56 3.60
N VAL A 99 -16.67 5.49 3.40
CA VAL A 99 -16.41 6.59 4.34
C VAL A 99 -17.66 7.43 4.57
N LYS A 100 -18.36 7.81 3.50
CA LYS A 100 -19.57 8.61 3.59
C LYS A 100 -20.64 7.95 4.45
N ASN A 101 -20.91 6.67 4.22
CA ASN A 101 -21.97 5.95 4.91
C ASN A 101 -21.56 5.59 6.35
N THR A 102 -20.31 5.21 6.61
CA THR A 102 -19.82 4.90 7.96
C THR A 102 -19.91 6.10 8.90
N PHE A 103 -19.59 7.31 8.40
CA PHE A 103 -19.54 8.52 9.22
C PHE A 103 -20.71 9.49 9.01
N PHE A 104 -21.74 9.08 8.25
CA PHE A 104 -22.91 9.90 7.89
C PHE A 104 -22.52 11.31 7.37
N LEU A 105 -21.45 11.38 6.57
CA LEU A 105 -20.94 12.65 6.05
C LEU A 105 -21.79 13.16 4.89
N SER A 106 -21.95 14.48 4.83
CA SER A 106 -22.51 15.15 3.67
C SER A 106 -21.53 15.08 2.49
N SER A 107 -22.05 15.07 1.26
CA SER A 107 -21.23 14.87 0.06
C SER A 107 -20.17 15.96 -0.15
N ASP A 108 -20.42 17.17 0.33
CA ASP A 108 -19.52 18.31 0.29
C ASP A 108 -18.29 18.14 1.20
N ARG A 109 -18.38 17.34 2.27
CA ARG A 109 -17.23 17.07 3.15
C ARG A 109 -16.24 16.06 2.59
N ILE A 110 -16.54 15.40 1.47
CA ILE A 110 -15.67 14.38 0.87
C ILE A 110 -15.12 14.87 -0.46
N ILE A 111 -13.81 14.98 -0.55
CA ILE A 111 -13.11 15.27 -1.81
C ILE A 111 -12.73 13.93 -2.43
N ALA A 112 -13.54 13.48 -3.39
CA ALA A 112 -13.40 12.17 -4.03
C ALA A 112 -13.20 12.28 -5.55
N PRO A 113 -11.99 12.63 -6.02
CA PRO A 113 -11.68 12.52 -7.45
C PRO A 113 -11.80 11.06 -7.92
N ASN A 114 -12.32 10.87 -9.13
CA ASN A 114 -12.42 9.57 -9.75
C ASN A 114 -11.22 9.31 -10.69
N ILE A 115 -10.45 8.26 -10.39
CA ILE A 115 -9.23 7.86 -11.09
C ILE A 115 -9.45 6.46 -11.66
N GLU A 116 -9.94 6.41 -12.90
CA GLU A 116 -10.27 5.17 -13.59
C GLU A 116 -9.08 4.56 -14.34
N ASN A 117 -8.12 5.39 -14.75
CA ASN A 117 -6.96 5.01 -15.53
C ASN A 117 -5.91 6.14 -15.53
N LYS A 118 -4.76 5.89 -16.17
CA LYS A 118 -3.65 6.84 -16.31
C LYS A 118 -3.85 7.89 -17.44
N SER A 119 -5.07 8.07 -17.96
CA SER A 119 -5.34 9.05 -19.02
C SER A 119 -5.26 10.49 -18.51
N LEU A 120 -4.77 11.39 -19.37
CA LEU A 120 -4.79 12.84 -19.11
C LEU A 120 -6.20 13.36 -18.84
N ILE A 121 -7.23 12.77 -19.48
CA ILE A 121 -8.63 13.17 -19.28
C ILE A 121 -9.06 12.88 -17.84
N THR A 122 -8.71 11.70 -17.33
CA THR A 122 -9.01 11.27 -15.96
C THR A 122 -8.26 12.14 -14.95
N GLU A 123 -6.98 12.44 -15.22
CA GLU A 123 -6.17 13.33 -14.39
C GLU A 123 -6.77 14.74 -14.31
N LEU A 124 -7.17 15.33 -15.45
CA LEU A 124 -7.81 16.65 -15.48
C LEU A 124 -9.18 16.66 -14.77
N LYS A 125 -9.96 15.59 -14.89
CA LYS A 125 -11.22 15.43 -14.15
C LYS A 125 -10.96 15.38 -12.64
N ALA A 126 -9.99 14.59 -12.20
CA ALA A 126 -9.59 14.49 -10.80
C ALA A 126 -9.16 15.86 -10.24
N ILE A 127 -8.30 16.59 -10.96
CA ILE A 127 -7.88 17.95 -10.58
C ILE A 127 -9.10 18.88 -10.51
N SER A 128 -10.00 18.84 -11.50
CA SER A 128 -11.20 19.66 -11.52
C SER A 128 -12.11 19.39 -10.31
N THR A 129 -12.25 18.14 -9.87
CA THR A 129 -13.01 17.77 -8.68
C THR A 129 -12.41 18.39 -7.42
N VAL A 130 -11.08 18.31 -7.27
CA VAL A 130 -10.40 18.92 -6.12
C VAL A 130 -10.55 20.44 -6.15
N CYS A 131 -10.32 21.09 -7.29
CA CYS A 131 -10.49 22.54 -7.44
C CYS A 131 -11.91 23.02 -7.13
N GLN A 132 -12.93 22.25 -7.54
CA GLN A 132 -14.32 22.58 -7.23
C GLN A 132 -14.60 22.51 -5.72
N ALA A 133 -14.07 21.50 -5.04
CA ALA A 133 -14.25 21.35 -3.59
C ALA A 133 -13.46 22.39 -2.78
N THR A 134 -12.29 22.81 -3.27
CA THR A 134 -11.43 23.79 -2.58
C THR A 134 -11.72 25.24 -2.94
N GLY A 135 -12.52 25.49 -3.98
CA GLY A 135 -12.82 26.84 -4.49
C GLY A 135 -11.66 27.48 -5.27
N VAL A 136 -10.63 26.70 -5.65
CA VAL A 136 -9.47 27.20 -6.39
C VAL A 136 -9.69 27.10 -7.90
N SER A 137 -9.05 27.98 -8.68
CA SER A 137 -9.15 27.97 -10.13
C SER A 137 -8.55 26.68 -10.74
N LYS A 138 -9.13 26.21 -11.85
CA LYS A 138 -8.66 25.02 -12.56
C LYS A 138 -7.23 25.18 -13.11
N THR A 139 -6.85 26.40 -13.50
CA THR A 139 -5.50 26.71 -14.00
C THR A 139 -4.46 26.58 -12.89
N SER A 140 -4.73 27.15 -11.71
CA SER A 140 -3.86 26.99 -10.54
C SER A 140 -3.75 25.52 -10.12
N GLY A 141 -4.86 24.78 -10.14
CA GLY A 141 -4.85 23.33 -9.87
C GLY A 141 -3.99 22.54 -10.84
N TYR A 142 -4.09 22.81 -12.14
CA TYR A 142 -3.27 22.12 -13.12
C TYR A 142 -1.76 22.40 -12.93
N LEU A 143 -1.39 23.66 -12.65
CA LEU A 143 -0.01 24.05 -12.39
C LEU A 143 0.53 23.38 -11.11
N ALA A 144 -0.24 23.43 -10.02
CA ALA A 144 0.10 22.82 -8.74
C ALA A 144 0.30 21.30 -8.86
N PHE A 145 -0.59 20.62 -9.60
CA PHE A 145 -0.50 19.18 -9.82
C PHE A 145 0.72 18.81 -10.67
N ASN A 146 0.99 19.56 -11.74
CA ASN A 146 2.18 19.32 -12.57
C ASN A 146 3.48 19.54 -11.80
N GLN A 147 3.52 20.53 -10.91
CA GLN A 147 4.66 20.75 -10.02
C GLN A 147 4.86 19.58 -9.06
N ALA A 148 3.79 19.10 -8.42
CA ALA A 148 3.81 17.93 -7.54
C ALA A 148 4.23 16.65 -8.30
N LYS A 149 3.76 16.46 -9.53
CA LYS A 149 4.13 15.32 -10.37
C LYS A 149 5.62 15.31 -10.75
N LYS A 150 6.23 16.48 -10.92
CA LYS A 150 7.67 16.61 -11.16
C LYS A 150 8.49 16.25 -9.91
N SER A 151 8.01 16.59 -8.72
CA SER A 151 8.67 16.27 -7.43
C SER A 151 8.37 14.86 -6.92
N TRP A 152 7.43 14.14 -7.51
CA TRP A 152 7.01 12.78 -7.12
C TRP A 152 7.84 11.66 -7.77
N LYS A 153 9.04 11.95 -8.27
CA LYS A 153 9.94 10.88 -8.73
C LYS A 153 10.34 9.99 -7.55
N SER A 154 10.02 8.70 -7.63
CA SER A 154 10.52 7.71 -6.67
C SER A 154 12.04 7.65 -6.77
N GLU A 155 12.73 7.84 -5.65
CA GLU A 155 14.16 7.56 -5.57
C GLU A 155 14.37 6.05 -5.70
N TYR A 156 14.73 5.61 -6.90
CA TYR A 156 15.25 4.27 -7.11
C TYR A 156 16.66 4.23 -6.51
N THR A 157 16.81 3.54 -5.40
CA THR A 157 18.12 3.20 -4.85
C THR A 157 18.52 1.85 -5.41
N ASP A 158 19.61 1.83 -6.19
CA ASP A 158 20.16 0.61 -6.76
C ASP A 158 20.73 -0.26 -5.64
N PRO A 159 20.18 -1.47 -5.40
CA PRO A 159 20.62 -2.27 -4.26
C PRO A 159 21.94 -2.99 -4.58
N SER A 160 23.00 -2.62 -3.85
CA SER A 160 24.32 -3.27 -3.84
C SER A 160 24.27 -4.81 -3.80
N LEU A 161 25.31 -5.46 -4.34
CA LEU A 161 25.53 -6.91 -4.49
C LEU A 161 25.84 -7.69 -3.20
N ASP A 162 25.08 -7.46 -2.12
CA ASP A 162 25.16 -8.31 -0.92
C ASP A 162 23.92 -9.20 -0.79
N SER A 163 24.06 -10.26 0.01
CA SER A 163 22.99 -11.20 0.31
C SER A 163 21.76 -10.51 0.91
N LYS A 164 20.57 -10.81 0.38
CA LYS A 164 19.32 -10.13 0.73
C LYS A 164 18.20 -11.10 1.14
N ILE A 165 17.25 -10.61 1.92
CA ILE A 165 15.92 -11.22 2.10
C ILE A 165 14.89 -10.35 1.40
N ALA A 166 14.01 -10.98 0.62
CA ALA A 166 12.89 -10.31 -0.01
C ALA A 166 11.72 -10.23 0.97
N VAL A 167 11.26 -9.03 1.30
CA VAL A 167 10.03 -8.80 2.06
C VAL A 167 8.98 -8.26 1.10
N ILE A 168 7.97 -9.07 0.83
CA ILE A 168 7.00 -8.86 -0.25
C ILE A 168 5.61 -8.72 0.34
N GLY A 169 4.93 -7.63 0.04
CA GLY A 169 3.57 -7.35 0.47
C GLY A 169 3.06 -6.11 -0.22
N HIS A 170 1.83 -5.71 0.08
CA HIS A 170 1.32 -4.43 -0.42
C HIS A 170 2.05 -3.28 0.25
N SER A 171 2.29 -2.18 -0.48
CA SER A 171 2.95 -0.97 0.06
C SER A 171 2.26 -0.45 1.31
N TYR A 172 0.93 -0.52 1.36
CA TYR A 172 0.15 -0.13 2.54
C TYR A 172 0.28 -1.04 3.77
N LEU A 173 0.95 -2.19 3.64
CA LEU A 173 1.35 -3.03 4.79
C LEU A 173 2.84 -2.82 5.10
N LEU A 174 3.69 -2.83 4.06
CA LEU A 174 5.13 -2.73 4.20
C LEU A 174 5.59 -1.36 4.73
N ASP A 175 4.96 -0.29 4.25
CA ASP A 175 5.30 1.10 4.61
C ASP A 175 4.47 1.61 5.80
N ASP A 176 3.54 0.80 6.32
CA ASP A 176 2.86 1.09 7.57
C ASP A 176 3.72 0.63 8.75
N ALA A 177 4.19 1.62 9.49
CA ALA A 177 5.06 1.46 10.65
C ALA A 177 4.49 0.53 11.72
N PHE A 178 3.17 0.41 11.85
CA PHE A 178 2.56 -0.40 12.90
C PHE A 178 2.75 -1.90 12.65
N PHE A 179 2.84 -2.34 11.39
CA PHE A 179 2.92 -3.76 11.04
C PHE A 179 4.30 -4.25 10.67
N CYS A 180 4.99 -3.49 9.83
CA CYS A 180 6.21 -4.00 9.21
C CYS A 180 7.48 -3.46 9.88
N ARG A 181 7.40 -2.41 10.71
CA ARG A 181 8.59 -1.85 11.36
C ARG A 181 9.36 -2.89 12.15
N ASP A 182 8.67 -3.70 12.95
CA ASP A 182 9.32 -4.70 13.80
C ASP A 182 9.93 -5.84 12.97
N ILE A 183 9.27 -6.26 11.88
CA ILE A 183 9.82 -7.24 10.92
C ILE A 183 11.11 -6.68 10.29
N LEU A 184 11.04 -5.48 9.72
CA LEU A 184 12.17 -4.85 9.04
C LEU A 184 13.33 -4.57 10.01
N LYS A 185 13.02 -4.13 11.24
CA LYS A 185 13.99 -3.88 12.29
C LYS A 185 14.70 -5.17 12.71
N THR A 186 13.95 -6.24 12.97
CA THR A 186 14.50 -7.56 13.34
C THR A 186 15.51 -8.07 12.29
N LEU A 187 15.17 -7.94 11.01
CA LEU A 187 16.06 -8.30 9.90
C LEU A 187 17.30 -7.41 9.85
N SER A 188 17.12 -6.10 9.98
CA SER A 188 18.21 -5.12 9.92
C SER A 188 19.20 -5.26 11.08
N GLU A 189 18.71 -5.55 12.29
CA GLU A 189 19.54 -5.77 13.50
C GLU A 189 20.42 -7.02 13.39
N ARG A 190 19.98 -8.03 12.62
CA ARG A 190 20.79 -9.19 12.24
C ARG A 190 21.75 -8.92 11.06
N GLY A 191 21.85 -7.67 10.59
CA GLY A 191 22.73 -7.27 9.49
C GLY A 191 22.25 -7.73 8.11
N ILE A 192 20.98 -8.11 7.97
CA ILE A 192 20.41 -8.61 6.71
C ILE A 192 19.94 -7.43 5.87
N LYS A 193 20.35 -7.38 4.60
CA LYS A 193 19.81 -6.41 3.65
C LYS A 193 18.43 -6.84 3.16
N ILE A 194 17.52 -5.88 3.09
CA ILE A 194 16.13 -6.11 2.72
C ILE A 194 15.89 -5.55 1.33
N VAL A 195 15.16 -6.31 0.51
CA VAL A 195 14.57 -5.78 -0.74
C VAL A 195 13.06 -5.99 -0.72
N THR A 196 12.36 -5.07 -1.34
CA THR A 196 10.90 -5.00 -1.42
C THR A 196 10.47 -4.77 -2.88
N PRO A 197 9.19 -4.96 -3.22
CA PRO A 197 8.70 -4.65 -4.56
C PRO A 197 9.02 -3.23 -5.03
N GLU A 198 9.11 -2.26 -4.13
CA GLU A 198 9.43 -0.85 -4.45
C GLU A 198 10.89 -0.67 -4.93
N ASN A 199 11.78 -1.63 -4.67
CA ASN A 199 13.13 -1.66 -5.23
C ASN A 199 13.15 -2.10 -6.70
N ILE A 200 12.02 -2.51 -7.29
CA ILE A 200 11.93 -2.93 -8.69
C ILE A 200 11.06 -1.92 -9.46
N PRO A 201 11.48 -1.46 -10.66
CA PRO A 201 10.65 -0.60 -11.48
C PRO A 201 9.28 -1.22 -11.71
N SER A 202 8.21 -0.47 -11.41
CA SER A 202 6.83 -0.97 -11.54
C SER A 202 6.54 -1.58 -12.92
N LYS A 203 7.11 -1.02 -14.00
CA LYS A 203 6.99 -1.57 -15.35
C LYS A 203 7.49 -3.01 -15.44
N THR A 204 8.62 -3.31 -14.81
CA THR A 204 9.19 -4.66 -14.77
C THR A 204 8.30 -5.61 -13.97
N LEU A 205 7.76 -5.16 -12.83
CA LEU A 205 6.82 -5.97 -12.04
C LEU A 205 5.59 -6.40 -12.85
N TYR A 206 4.96 -5.47 -13.58
CA TYR A 206 3.79 -5.78 -14.41
C TYR A 206 4.13 -6.63 -15.64
N GLN A 207 5.37 -6.55 -16.16
CA GLN A 207 5.82 -7.44 -17.23
C GLN A 207 5.98 -8.87 -16.74
N GLU A 208 6.58 -9.06 -15.57
CA GLU A 208 6.78 -10.37 -14.96
C GLU A 208 5.46 -10.99 -14.48
N SER A 209 4.50 -10.17 -14.05
CA SER A 209 3.17 -10.64 -13.65
C SER A 209 2.32 -11.16 -14.82
N ALA A 210 2.73 -10.94 -16.08
CA ALA A 210 2.00 -11.44 -17.24
C ALA A 210 1.89 -12.97 -17.25
N ALA A 211 2.82 -13.68 -16.62
CA ALA A 211 2.76 -15.13 -16.44
C ALA A 211 1.57 -15.59 -15.57
N SER A 212 1.04 -14.69 -14.73
CA SER A 212 -0.09 -14.94 -13.84
C SER A 212 -1.42 -14.40 -14.35
N HIS A 213 -1.43 -13.76 -15.53
CA HIS A 213 -2.63 -13.22 -16.16
C HIS A 213 -3.28 -14.29 -17.06
N PRO A 214 -4.62 -14.48 -17.06
CA PRO A 214 -5.65 -13.61 -16.46
C PRO A 214 -6.03 -13.95 -15.02
N ASP A 215 -5.46 -14.99 -14.42
CA ASP A 215 -5.88 -15.49 -13.10
C ASP A 215 -5.69 -14.42 -12.00
N ILE A 216 -4.60 -13.66 -12.06
CA ILE A 216 -4.31 -12.52 -11.20
C ILE A 216 -4.44 -11.21 -11.99
N TYR A 217 -5.65 -10.64 -12.00
CA TYR A 217 -5.95 -9.39 -12.70
C TYR A 217 -6.03 -8.16 -11.78
N TRP A 218 -5.94 -8.34 -10.46
CA TRP A 218 -5.89 -7.21 -9.53
C TRP A 218 -4.53 -6.54 -9.57
N GLN A 219 -4.51 -5.22 -9.76
CA GLN A 219 -3.31 -4.47 -10.08
C GLN A 219 -2.23 -4.57 -9.00
N LEU A 220 -2.59 -4.45 -7.71
CA LEU A 220 -1.61 -4.57 -6.62
C LEU A 220 -1.14 -6.02 -6.43
N SER A 221 -2.04 -7.00 -6.58
CA SER A 221 -1.68 -8.42 -6.55
C SER A 221 -0.75 -8.79 -7.70
N ALA A 222 -0.94 -8.20 -8.88
CA ALA A 222 -0.04 -8.37 -10.02
C ALA A 222 1.36 -7.84 -9.72
N LYS A 223 1.50 -6.66 -9.09
CA LYS A 223 2.81 -6.16 -8.60
C LYS A 223 3.49 -7.18 -7.69
N ILE A 224 2.76 -7.76 -6.74
CA ILE A 224 3.28 -8.77 -5.82
C ILE A 224 3.68 -10.06 -6.55
N ALA A 225 2.84 -10.59 -7.43
CA ALA A 225 3.16 -11.78 -8.22
C ALA A 225 4.43 -11.59 -9.06
N GLY A 226 4.55 -10.44 -9.73
CA GLY A 226 5.76 -10.07 -10.46
C GLY A 226 6.99 -9.96 -9.56
N ALA A 227 6.85 -9.38 -8.36
CA ALA A 227 7.95 -9.29 -7.41
C ALA A 227 8.40 -10.68 -6.91
N VAL A 228 7.45 -11.57 -6.57
CA VAL A 228 7.75 -12.95 -6.21
C VAL A 228 8.49 -13.65 -7.34
N GLN A 229 8.05 -13.48 -8.59
CA GLN A 229 8.69 -14.06 -9.76
C GLN A 229 10.15 -13.58 -9.94
N VAL A 230 10.39 -12.27 -9.80
CA VAL A 230 11.72 -11.66 -9.92
C VAL A 230 12.64 -12.15 -8.81
N PHE A 231 12.23 -12.00 -7.54
CA PHE A 231 13.06 -12.34 -6.39
C PHE A 231 13.32 -13.84 -6.28
N SER A 232 12.38 -14.69 -6.71
CA SER A 232 12.56 -16.14 -6.76
C SER A 232 13.65 -16.58 -7.74
N ARG A 233 13.92 -15.80 -8.79
CA ARG A 233 14.96 -16.11 -9.80
C ARG A 233 16.32 -15.48 -9.45
N GLN A 234 16.36 -14.50 -8.56
CA GLN A 234 17.59 -13.80 -8.19
C GLN A 234 18.47 -14.65 -7.26
N PRO A 235 19.75 -14.89 -7.58
CA PRO A 235 20.62 -15.75 -6.78
C PRO A 235 21.05 -15.12 -5.44
N ASP A 236 21.08 -13.79 -5.34
CA ASP A 236 21.45 -13.03 -4.14
C ASP A 236 20.32 -12.97 -3.08
N ILE A 237 19.11 -13.39 -3.42
CA ILE A 237 17.98 -13.52 -2.50
C ILE A 237 18.04 -14.87 -1.79
N ARG A 238 18.25 -14.88 -0.47
CA ARG A 238 18.33 -16.14 0.30
C ARG A 238 17.00 -16.64 0.83
N GLY A 239 16.01 -15.76 0.97
CA GLY A 239 14.69 -16.12 1.52
C GLY A 239 13.64 -15.08 1.18
N ILE A 240 12.38 -15.51 1.24
CA ILE A 240 11.22 -14.68 0.88
C ILE A 240 10.24 -14.65 2.05
N ILE A 241 9.96 -13.46 2.59
CA ILE A 241 8.92 -13.22 3.59
C ILE A 241 7.77 -12.51 2.88
N MET A 242 6.63 -13.19 2.77
CA MET A 242 5.40 -12.57 2.31
C MET A 242 4.64 -11.99 3.49
N VAL A 243 4.22 -10.73 3.38
CA VAL A 243 3.36 -10.04 4.34
C VAL A 243 2.00 -9.81 3.69
N SER A 244 0.98 -10.42 4.29
CA SER A 244 -0.40 -10.39 3.84
C SER A 244 -1.31 -9.93 4.98
N SER A 245 -2.55 -9.59 4.64
CA SER A 245 -3.53 -9.12 5.62
C SER A 245 -4.78 -9.98 5.65
N PHE A 246 -5.29 -10.22 6.85
CA PHE A 246 -6.53 -10.95 7.06
C PHE A 246 -7.73 -10.18 6.49
N GLY A 247 -8.73 -10.93 6.02
CA GLY A 247 -9.91 -10.39 5.33
C GLY A 247 -9.63 -9.85 3.92
N CYS A 248 -8.40 -10.00 3.42
CA CYS A 248 -8.02 -9.55 2.08
C CYS A 248 -8.30 -10.63 1.02
N GLY A 249 -9.46 -10.54 0.34
CA GLY A 249 -9.90 -11.57 -0.61
C GLY A 249 -9.00 -11.75 -1.85
N HIS A 250 -8.25 -10.73 -2.26
CA HIS A 250 -7.28 -10.90 -3.36
C HIS A 250 -6.00 -11.58 -2.88
N ASP A 251 -5.61 -11.41 -1.62
CA ASP A 251 -4.42 -12.06 -1.07
C ASP A 251 -4.66 -13.55 -0.83
N SER A 252 -5.86 -13.96 -0.42
CA SER A 252 -6.19 -15.38 -0.27
C SER A 252 -6.02 -16.16 -1.57
N LEU A 253 -6.29 -15.54 -2.72
CA LEU A 253 -6.05 -16.16 -4.04
C LEU A 253 -4.60 -16.02 -4.48
N LEU A 254 -4.01 -14.84 -4.31
CA LEU A 254 -2.65 -14.54 -4.70
C LEU A 254 -1.63 -15.43 -3.97
N ASN A 255 -1.76 -15.56 -2.65
CA ASN A 255 -0.83 -16.32 -1.81
C ASN A 255 -0.78 -17.78 -2.24
N GLU A 256 -1.95 -18.42 -2.41
CA GLU A 256 -2.06 -19.78 -2.92
C GLU A 256 -1.45 -19.91 -4.32
N TYR A 257 -1.76 -18.98 -5.22
CA TYR A 257 -1.23 -18.98 -6.58
C TYR A 257 0.30 -18.91 -6.58
N VAL A 258 0.89 -17.90 -5.94
CA VAL A 258 2.35 -17.72 -5.97
C VAL A 258 3.06 -18.82 -5.21
N GLU A 259 2.45 -19.37 -4.16
CA GLU A 259 3.00 -20.51 -3.44
C GLU A 259 3.11 -21.74 -4.33
N HIS A 260 2.02 -22.10 -5.00
CA HIS A 260 1.95 -23.30 -5.83
C HIS A 260 2.75 -23.18 -7.13
N HIS A 261 2.72 -22.02 -7.78
CA HIS A 261 3.32 -21.86 -9.10
C HIS A 261 4.77 -21.36 -9.05
N ILE A 262 5.16 -20.59 -8.02
CA ILE A 262 6.46 -19.92 -7.98
C ILE A 262 7.30 -20.39 -6.79
N LEU A 263 6.84 -20.20 -5.55
CA LEU A 263 7.66 -20.37 -4.35
C LEU A 263 8.12 -21.81 -4.15
N LYS A 264 7.20 -22.79 -4.24
CA LYS A 264 7.53 -24.22 -4.13
C LYS A 264 8.57 -24.68 -5.16
N ASN A 265 8.63 -24.03 -6.32
CA ASN A 265 9.58 -24.35 -7.39
C ASN A 265 10.88 -23.53 -7.30
N SER A 266 10.94 -22.49 -6.46
CA SER A 266 12.07 -21.56 -6.38
C SER A 266 13.30 -22.13 -5.64
N ASN A 267 13.14 -23.27 -4.94
CA ASN A 267 14.09 -23.82 -3.96
C ASN A 267 14.49 -22.86 -2.82
N LYS A 268 13.94 -21.65 -2.73
CA LYS A 268 14.22 -20.70 -1.66
C LYS A 268 13.29 -20.94 -0.47
N PRO A 269 13.78 -20.85 0.78
CA PRO A 269 12.92 -20.84 1.94
C PRO A 269 11.98 -19.63 1.87
N TYR A 270 10.70 -19.85 2.20
CA TYR A 270 9.71 -18.79 2.26
C TYR A 270 8.80 -18.94 3.47
N ILE A 271 8.20 -17.83 3.90
CA ILE A 271 7.15 -17.80 4.92
C ILE A 271 6.08 -16.78 4.53
N ILE A 272 4.81 -17.11 4.78
CA ILE A 272 3.68 -16.20 4.59
C ILE A 272 3.17 -15.78 5.97
N LEU A 273 3.32 -14.49 6.28
CA LEU A 273 2.86 -13.83 7.49
C LEU A 273 1.52 -13.16 7.20
N ASN A 274 0.44 -13.72 7.74
CA ASN A 274 -0.89 -13.12 7.67
C ASN A 274 -1.13 -12.27 8.93
N LEU A 275 -1.39 -10.99 8.75
CA LEU A 275 -1.59 -10.01 9.82
C LEU A 275 -3.08 -9.72 10.02
N ASP A 276 -3.54 -9.72 11.27
CA ASP A 276 -4.91 -9.34 11.66
C ASP A 276 -4.91 -8.24 12.76
N GLU A 277 -6.08 -7.74 13.12
CA GLU A 277 -6.24 -6.71 14.16
C GLU A 277 -5.83 -7.14 15.58
N HIS A 278 -5.68 -8.44 15.82
CA HIS A 278 -5.28 -9.02 17.11
C HIS A 278 -3.83 -9.47 17.12
N THR A 279 -3.14 -9.34 15.99
CA THR A 279 -1.78 -9.82 15.80
C THR A 279 -0.83 -8.95 16.61
N GLY A 280 -0.40 -9.45 17.77
CA GLY A 280 0.66 -8.83 18.55
C GLY A 280 2.01 -8.96 17.86
N SER A 281 2.84 -7.92 17.94
CA SER A 281 4.17 -7.87 17.31
C SER A 281 5.08 -9.03 17.75
N ALA A 282 4.99 -9.46 19.01
CA ALA A 282 5.78 -10.58 19.54
C ALA A 282 5.59 -11.88 18.74
N GLY A 283 4.35 -12.24 18.40
CA GLY A 283 4.07 -13.49 17.66
C GLY A 283 4.61 -13.45 16.23
N VAL A 284 4.58 -12.28 15.59
CA VAL A 284 5.15 -12.09 14.26
C VAL A 284 6.67 -12.17 14.32
N ILE A 285 7.30 -11.52 15.30
CA ILE A 285 8.75 -11.52 15.47
C ILE A 285 9.28 -12.95 15.69
N THR A 286 8.67 -13.74 16.58
CA THR A 286 9.11 -15.13 16.81
C THR A 286 9.05 -15.98 15.53
N ARG A 287 8.03 -15.77 14.67
CA ARG A 287 7.93 -16.47 13.39
C ARG A 287 9.02 -16.02 12.40
N VAL A 288 9.37 -14.74 12.40
CA VAL A 288 10.50 -14.22 11.61
C VAL A 288 11.83 -14.78 12.12
N GLU A 289 12.05 -14.81 13.43
CA GLU A 289 13.26 -15.38 14.05
C GLU A 289 13.40 -16.86 13.71
N ALA A 290 12.34 -17.65 13.89
CA ALA A 290 12.34 -19.07 13.54
C ALA A 290 12.59 -19.31 12.04
N PHE A 291 12.09 -18.41 11.17
CA PHE A 291 12.38 -18.47 9.74
C PHE A 291 13.86 -18.22 9.45
N LEU A 292 14.47 -17.25 10.11
CA LEU A 292 15.91 -16.97 9.96
C LEU A 292 16.77 -18.13 10.47
N ASP A 293 16.41 -18.72 11.61
CA ASP A 293 17.14 -19.85 12.17
C ASP A 293 17.07 -21.08 11.23
N LEU A 294 15.92 -21.31 10.57
CA LEU A 294 15.78 -22.33 9.52
C LEU A 294 16.68 -22.03 8.30
N MET A 295 16.80 -20.77 7.91
CA MET A 295 17.68 -20.36 6.81
C MET A 295 19.15 -20.63 7.14
N ASP A 296 19.57 -20.30 8.37
CA ASP A 296 20.94 -20.52 8.84
C ASP A 296 21.27 -22.03 8.90
N TRP A 297 20.37 -22.85 9.44
CA TRP A 297 20.52 -24.30 9.46
C TRP A 297 20.70 -24.91 8.05
N ARG A 298 19.97 -24.39 7.07
CA ARG A 298 20.07 -24.85 5.67
C ARG A 298 21.41 -24.46 5.05
N LEU A 299 21.99 -23.32 5.42
CA LEU A 299 23.31 -22.90 4.96
C LEU A 299 24.42 -23.78 5.56
N GLU A 300 24.28 -24.16 6.83
CA GLU A 300 25.21 -25.07 7.50
C GLU A 300 25.15 -26.49 6.92
N SER A 301 23.95 -26.98 6.62
CA SER A 301 23.73 -28.33 6.07
C SER A 301 24.16 -28.50 4.60
N CYS A 302 24.34 -27.39 3.87
CA CYS A 302 24.81 -27.39 2.48
C CYS A 302 26.33 -27.13 2.34
N ARG A 303 27.05 -26.89 3.44
CA ARG A 303 28.52 -26.82 3.48
C ARG A 303 29.12 -28.19 3.75
#